data_AF-E5AA04-F1
#
_entry.id   AF-E5AA04-F1
#
_cell.length_a   1.000
_cell.length_b   1.000
_cell.length_c   1.000
_cell.angle_alpha   90.00
_cell.angle_beta   90.00
_cell.angle_gamma   90.00
#
_symmetry.space_group_name_H-M   'P 1'
#
loop_
_entity.id
_entity.type
_entity.pdbx_description
1 polymer ?
#
loop_
_entity_poly.entity_id
_entity_poly.type
_entity_poly.pdbx_seq_one_letter_code
_entity_poly.pdbx_strand_id
1 'polypeptide(L)'
;MLASQKTGTAKLEHISSILADLKADLSAPKFSIQRTSPFRAPRVDAQLITRTERQQLLEQLKVYGRSVDNADPIFTQDGIRILGQCAFEGETTAASQEALRCLANALLLVPRTRPILVDLGHGMHASDMLKGDNIDNEFLLSRLLFLMTYDTTLDYPLLVQSHGLATNINAAIARHAGRYTLQARQPAREHTQPMDLMALSETLKLLFNITHFHPALISHFSSSIPHLFTILMCRGVTKPPLEAPASFIVNALLNLDLDNSNPQSSTAAEIKPADVANPVFPSASPTANTTHLINLLSASLTSYPDTELDATVAPLLTLIRRIYEIAPADVKKSMEQQMLPTPAERDKPLGKSDTLSSRLLNLTTNALTPTLRGSISSMFFELSHKDPATFVQNVGYGFASGFLMSNNIAMPDEVARAHEEQPSASDSQRVPFPVNPVTGQRLDKEEVMEQTPMTHEEKEREAERLFVLFERLKATGVMDVVNPVEQAYREGRIQELNNDEDDDDD
;
A
#
# COMPACT_ATOMS: atom_id res chain seq x y z
N MET A 1 -20.12 -15.44 36.00
CA MET A 1 -20.86 -14.25 36.49
C MET A 1 -19.91 -13.07 36.42
N LEU A 2 -20.11 -12.14 35.49
CA LEU A 2 -19.36 -10.89 35.46
C LEU A 2 -19.84 -10.05 36.65
N ALA A 3 -18.98 -9.88 37.66
CA ALA A 3 -19.27 -8.94 38.74
C ALA A 3 -19.54 -7.55 38.15
N SER A 4 -20.56 -6.86 38.66
CA SER A 4 -20.90 -5.50 38.24
C SER A 4 -19.64 -4.63 38.29
N GLN A 5 -19.27 -4.01 37.16
CA GLN A 5 -18.04 -3.21 37.06
C GLN A 5 -18.18 -1.99 37.98
N LYS A 6 -17.20 -1.82 38.87
CA LYS A 6 -17.12 -0.61 39.71
C LYS A 6 -16.85 0.61 38.82
N THR A 7 -17.45 1.75 39.16
CA THR A 7 -17.31 3.02 38.43
C THR A 7 -16.81 4.13 39.35
N GLY A 8 -16.27 5.21 38.77
CA GLY A 8 -15.78 6.37 39.52
C GLY A 8 -14.65 6.04 40.51
N THR A 9 -14.74 6.57 41.72
CA THR A 9 -13.74 6.38 42.78
C THR A 9 -13.59 4.92 43.20
N ALA A 10 -14.68 4.15 43.23
CA ALA A 10 -14.66 2.73 43.56
C ALA A 10 -13.89 1.89 42.53
N LYS A 11 -13.84 2.33 41.26
CA LYS A 11 -12.97 1.72 40.23
C LYS A 11 -11.50 1.96 40.56
N LEU A 12 -11.13 3.21 40.86
CA LEU A 12 -9.76 3.63 41.14
C LEU A 12 -9.19 2.90 42.37
N GLU A 13 -9.95 2.85 43.47
CA GLU A 13 -9.55 2.15 44.69
C GLU A 13 -9.37 0.66 44.43
N HIS A 14 -10.25 0.05 43.64
CA HIS A 14 -10.17 -1.36 43.33
C HIS A 14 -8.96 -1.70 42.44
N ILE A 15 -8.67 -0.90 41.42
CA ILE A 15 -7.47 -1.06 40.60
C ILE A 15 -6.21 -0.97 41.48
N SER A 16 -6.18 0.00 42.38
CA SER A 16 -5.06 0.20 43.30
C SER A 16 -4.86 -1.01 44.23
N SER A 17 -5.97 -1.59 44.73
CA SER A 17 -5.93 -2.83 45.51
C SER A 17 -5.36 -3.99 44.70
N ILE A 18 -5.84 -4.20 43.47
CA ILE A 18 -5.37 -5.31 42.62
C ILE A 18 -3.87 -5.17 42.33
N LEU A 19 -3.40 -3.97 42.01
CA LEU A 19 -1.96 -3.73 41.78
C LEU A 19 -1.13 -3.95 43.05
N ALA A 20 -1.66 -3.60 44.22
CA ALA A 20 -1.00 -3.86 45.50
C ALA A 20 -0.87 -5.37 45.78
N ASP A 21 -1.93 -6.14 45.51
CA ASP A 21 -1.94 -7.60 45.67
C ASP A 21 -0.92 -8.26 44.73
N LEU A 22 -0.90 -7.85 43.46
CA LEU A 22 0.09 -8.34 42.48
C LEU A 22 1.52 -7.97 42.87
N LYS A 23 1.75 -6.75 43.37
CA LYS A 23 3.07 -6.31 43.85
C LYS A 23 3.55 -7.13 45.05
N ALA A 24 2.66 -7.44 45.99
CA ALA A 24 2.96 -8.26 47.15
C ALA A 24 3.35 -9.69 46.75
N ASP A 25 2.61 -10.28 45.82
CA ASP A 25 2.86 -11.61 45.27
C ASP A 25 4.19 -11.71 44.51
N LEU A 26 4.54 -10.69 43.71
CA LEU A 26 5.84 -10.61 43.03
C LEU A 26 7.02 -10.46 44.01
N SER A 27 6.79 -9.77 45.14
CA SER A 27 7.80 -9.53 46.18
C SER A 27 7.99 -10.72 47.14
N ALA A 28 7.10 -11.70 47.12
CA ALA A 28 7.18 -12.87 47.99
C ALA A 28 8.33 -13.80 47.56
N PRO A 29 9.19 -14.26 48.48
CA PRO A 29 10.29 -15.16 48.14
C PRO A 29 9.76 -16.49 47.61
N LYS A 30 9.98 -16.77 46.32
CA LYS A 30 9.68 -18.05 45.66
C LYS A 30 10.63 -19.12 46.21
N PHE A 31 10.39 -19.64 47.41
CA PHE A 31 11.14 -20.79 47.92
C PHE A 31 10.82 -22.03 47.07
N SER A 32 11.82 -22.47 46.31
CA SER A 32 11.87 -23.79 45.69
C SER A 32 11.58 -24.86 46.74
N ILE A 33 10.55 -25.67 46.49
CA ILE A 33 10.15 -26.78 47.33
C ILE A 33 11.26 -27.84 47.30
N GLN A 34 12.21 -27.75 48.22
CA GLN A 34 12.94 -28.91 48.74
C GLN A 34 12.57 -29.04 50.21
N ARG A 35 11.49 -29.79 50.48
CA ARG A 35 11.12 -30.19 51.84
C ARG A 35 12.15 -31.20 52.36
N THR A 36 13.14 -30.75 53.12
CA THR A 36 13.83 -31.59 54.13
C THR A 36 14.34 -30.73 55.29
N SER A 37 13.49 -30.47 56.31
CA SER A 37 13.90 -30.18 57.70
C SER A 37 12.68 -29.82 58.57
N PRO A 38 12.50 -30.42 59.77
CA PRO A 38 11.28 -30.30 60.56
C PRO A 38 11.37 -29.32 61.74
N PHE A 39 12.06 -28.18 61.63
CA PHE A 39 12.10 -27.20 62.74
C PHE A 39 12.24 -25.74 62.27
N ARG A 40 11.11 -25.05 62.07
CA ARG A 40 11.01 -23.59 62.29
C ARG A 40 9.54 -23.13 62.41
N ALA A 41 9.30 -22.26 63.40
CA ALA A 41 8.02 -21.64 63.77
C ALA A 41 7.30 -20.91 62.61
N PRO A 42 5.95 -20.73 62.69
CA PRO A 42 5.16 -20.17 61.59
C PRO A 42 5.48 -18.68 61.41
N ARG A 43 6.03 -18.33 60.25
CA ARG A 43 6.16 -16.95 59.79
C ARG A 43 4.91 -16.60 59.00
N VAL A 44 4.26 -15.50 59.40
CA VAL A 44 3.14 -14.80 58.77
C VAL A 44 3.00 -15.15 57.30
N ASP A 45 1.94 -15.90 56.99
CA ASP A 45 1.63 -16.39 55.65
C ASP A 45 1.37 -15.20 54.73
N ALA A 46 2.38 -14.79 53.96
CA ALA A 46 2.11 -14.05 52.73
C ALA A 46 1.27 -14.98 51.86
N GLN A 47 -0.02 -14.68 51.71
CA GLN A 47 -0.93 -15.43 50.85
C GLN A 47 -0.38 -15.38 49.42
N LEU A 48 0.33 -16.44 49.01
CA LEU A 48 0.76 -16.57 47.62
C LEU A 48 -0.49 -16.67 46.75
N ILE A 49 -0.63 -15.74 45.81
CA ILE A 49 -1.76 -15.72 44.89
C ILE A 49 -1.63 -16.96 43.99
N THR A 50 -2.70 -17.74 43.88
CA THR A 50 -2.70 -18.91 42.99
C THR A 50 -2.59 -18.46 41.52
N ARG A 51 -2.11 -19.34 40.63
CA ARG A 51 -2.02 -19.02 39.18
C ARG A 51 -3.38 -18.59 38.61
N THR A 52 -4.47 -19.21 39.07
CA THR A 52 -5.85 -18.91 38.64
C THR A 52 -6.33 -17.57 39.16
N GLU A 53 -6.09 -17.25 40.44
CA GLU A 53 -6.44 -15.94 41.01
C GLU A 53 -5.66 -14.82 40.32
N ARG A 54 -4.36 -15.02 40.04
CA ARG A 54 -3.56 -14.03 39.31
C ARG A 54 -4.15 -13.75 37.92
N GLN A 55 -4.57 -14.79 37.20
CA GLN A 55 -5.25 -14.63 35.92
C GLN A 55 -6.54 -13.81 36.04
N GLN A 56 -7.38 -14.10 37.04
CA GLN A 56 -8.65 -13.39 37.27
C GLN A 56 -8.43 -11.91 37.61
N LEU A 57 -7.44 -11.60 38.45
CA LEU A 57 -7.05 -10.23 38.78
C LEU A 57 -6.59 -9.45 37.54
N LEU A 58 -5.75 -10.06 36.72
CA LEU A 58 -5.26 -9.45 35.47
C LEU A 58 -6.37 -9.29 34.42
N GLU A 59 -7.31 -10.24 34.34
CA GLU A 59 -8.47 -10.12 33.47
C GLU A 59 -9.36 -8.92 33.88
N GLN A 60 -9.57 -8.72 35.18
CA GLN A 60 -10.28 -7.54 35.69
C GLN A 60 -9.53 -6.24 35.38
N LEU A 61 -8.20 -6.22 35.57
CA LEU A 61 -7.38 -5.06 35.20
C LEU A 61 -7.46 -4.76 33.70
N LYS A 62 -7.43 -5.77 32.83
CA LYS A 62 -7.58 -5.60 31.39
C LYS A 62 -8.89 -4.90 31.06
N VAL A 63 -9.99 -5.32 31.70
CA VAL A 63 -11.32 -4.73 31.49
C VAL A 63 -11.34 -3.27 31.95
N TYR A 64 -10.79 -2.98 33.13
CA TYR A 64 -10.72 -1.61 33.65
C TYR A 64 -9.82 -0.70 32.80
N GLY A 65 -8.73 -1.24 32.25
CA GLY A 65 -7.77 -0.57 31.37
C GLY A 65 -8.24 -0.35 29.93
N ARG A 66 -9.51 -0.63 29.60
CA ARG A 66 -10.10 -0.29 28.28
C ARG A 66 -10.44 1.20 28.13
N SER A 67 -10.54 1.93 29.25
CA SER A 67 -10.72 3.38 29.27
C SER A 67 -9.72 3.99 30.26
N VAL A 68 -9.30 5.22 29.98
CA VAL A 68 -8.44 6.03 30.86
C VAL A 68 -9.19 6.45 32.14
N ASP A 69 -10.53 6.56 32.08
CA ASP A 69 -11.35 7.09 33.18
C ASP A 69 -11.17 6.30 34.48
N ASN A 70 -10.67 6.97 35.52
CA ASN A 70 -10.43 6.40 36.84
C ASN A 70 -9.55 5.13 36.80
N ALA A 71 -8.63 5.05 35.83
CA ALA A 71 -7.68 3.95 35.63
C ALA A 71 -6.22 4.40 35.72
N ASP A 72 -5.96 5.63 36.18
CA ASP A 72 -4.63 6.21 36.34
C ASP A 72 -3.57 5.30 36.97
N PRO A 73 -3.86 4.50 38.01
CA PRO A 73 -2.86 3.64 38.64
C PRO A 73 -2.19 2.65 37.66
N ILE A 74 -2.92 2.18 36.63
CA ILE A 74 -2.38 1.27 35.60
C ILE A 74 -1.29 1.95 34.77
N PHE A 75 -1.45 3.24 34.50
CA PHE A 75 -0.58 4.01 33.58
C PHE A 75 0.59 4.70 34.29
N THR A 76 0.83 4.39 35.56
CA THR A 76 1.98 4.87 36.34
C THR A 76 3.22 4.02 36.07
N GLN A 77 4.41 4.54 36.38
CA GLN A 77 5.65 3.75 36.27
C GLN A 77 5.61 2.46 37.12
N ASP A 78 5.02 2.53 38.32
CA ASP A 78 4.83 1.36 39.18
C ASP A 78 3.83 0.36 38.59
N GLY A 79 2.70 0.84 38.04
CA GLY A 79 1.71 0.00 37.37
C GLY A 79 2.28 -0.75 36.17
N ILE A 80 3.01 -0.04 35.29
CA ILE A 80 3.68 -0.64 34.13
C ILE A 80 4.78 -1.61 34.57
N ARG A 81 5.54 -1.32 35.64
CA ARG A 81 6.53 -2.25 36.20
C ARG A 81 5.88 -3.56 36.65
N ILE A 82 4.82 -3.49 37.47
CA ILE A 82 4.11 -4.69 37.96
C ILE A 82 3.59 -5.53 36.80
N LEU A 83 2.93 -4.89 35.82
CA LEU A 83 2.40 -5.56 34.64
C LEU A 83 3.52 -6.16 33.77
N GLY A 84 4.64 -5.46 33.61
CA GLY A 84 5.83 -5.94 32.91
C GLY A 84 6.41 -7.19 33.56
N GLN A 85 6.52 -7.20 34.89
CA GLN A 85 6.96 -8.38 35.62
C GLN A 85 5.98 -9.56 35.47
N CYS A 86 4.68 -9.32 35.59
CA CYS A 86 3.66 -10.36 35.36
C CYS A 86 3.65 -10.89 33.91
N ALA A 87 3.99 -10.05 32.93
CA ALA A 87 3.99 -10.40 31.52
C ALA A 87 5.25 -11.17 31.09
N PHE A 88 6.42 -10.75 31.57
CA PHE A 88 7.71 -11.20 31.06
C PHE A 88 8.49 -12.12 32.02
N GLU A 89 8.22 -12.12 33.33
CA GLU A 89 8.94 -12.98 34.27
C GLU A 89 8.33 -14.39 34.33
N GLY A 90 9.14 -15.39 33.96
CA GLY A 90 8.79 -16.81 34.10
C GLY A 90 8.20 -17.45 32.84
N GLU A 91 7.40 -18.50 33.02
CA GLU A 91 6.78 -19.23 31.92
C GLU A 91 5.60 -18.45 31.33
N THR A 92 5.40 -18.59 30.02
CA THR A 92 4.18 -18.11 29.35
C THR A 92 2.97 -18.82 29.95
N THR A 93 2.04 -18.05 30.51
CA THR A 93 0.80 -18.54 31.12
C THR A 93 -0.39 -17.70 30.66
N ALA A 94 -1.62 -18.17 30.89
CA ALA A 94 -2.81 -17.37 30.63
C ALA A 94 -2.78 -16.02 31.40
N ALA A 95 -2.23 -16.02 32.62
CA ALA A 95 -2.01 -14.80 33.39
C ALA A 95 -1.03 -13.83 32.68
N SER A 96 0.10 -14.31 32.16
CA SER A 96 1.07 -13.45 31.47
C SER A 96 0.48 -12.83 30.20
N GLN A 97 -0.39 -13.55 29.49
CA GLN A 97 -1.11 -13.02 28.34
C GLN A 97 -2.13 -11.93 28.70
N GLU A 98 -2.84 -12.09 29.83
CA GLU A 98 -3.72 -11.02 30.34
C GLU A 98 -2.92 -9.77 30.75
N ALA A 99 -1.72 -9.93 31.32
CA ALA A 99 -0.82 -8.82 31.59
C ALA A 99 -0.35 -8.13 30.29
N LEU A 100 0.03 -8.90 29.26
CA LEU A 100 0.37 -8.35 27.94
C LEU A 100 -0.80 -7.58 27.32
N ARG A 101 -2.04 -8.05 27.48
CA ARG A 101 -3.25 -7.31 27.04
C ARG A 101 -3.43 -6.00 27.81
N CYS A 102 -3.17 -5.99 29.12
CA CYS A 102 -3.18 -4.74 29.91
C CYS A 102 -2.12 -3.75 29.41
N LEU A 103 -0.90 -4.22 29.16
CA LEU A 103 0.18 -3.39 28.61
C LEU A 103 -0.17 -2.85 27.22
N ALA A 104 -0.70 -3.68 26.33
CA ALA A 104 -1.10 -3.26 24.99
C ALA A 104 -2.15 -2.14 25.02
N ASN A 105 -3.13 -2.22 25.93
CA ASN A 105 -4.12 -1.17 26.13
C ASN A 105 -3.48 0.10 26.70
N ALA A 106 -2.57 -0.02 27.68
CA ALA A 106 -1.87 1.11 28.27
C ALA A 106 -1.05 1.89 27.23
N LEU A 107 -0.24 1.19 26.43
CA LEU A 107 0.61 1.80 25.38
C LEU A 107 -0.20 2.45 24.25
N LEU A 108 -1.40 1.93 23.98
CA LEU A 108 -2.31 2.47 22.98
C LEU A 108 -3.02 3.74 23.49
N LEU A 109 -3.62 3.67 24.68
CA LEU A 109 -4.45 4.75 25.22
C LEU A 109 -3.62 5.91 25.77
N VAL A 110 -2.45 5.63 26.33
CA VAL A 110 -1.64 6.61 27.07
C VAL A 110 -0.19 6.56 26.55
N PRO A 111 0.17 7.38 25.53
CA PRO A 111 1.47 7.34 24.87
C PRO A 111 2.68 7.48 25.82
N ARG A 112 2.55 8.22 26.93
CA ARG A 112 3.62 8.35 27.96
C ARG A 112 4.04 7.02 28.59
N THR A 113 3.25 5.95 28.46
CA THR A 113 3.60 4.62 28.99
C THR A 113 4.56 3.85 28.09
N ARG A 114 4.71 4.24 26.81
CA ARG A 114 5.64 3.60 25.87
C ARG A 114 7.10 3.75 26.30
N PRO A 115 7.64 4.97 26.54
CA PRO A 115 9.02 5.12 27.02
C PRO A 115 9.21 4.46 28.39
N ILE A 116 8.21 4.50 29.29
CA ILE A 116 8.27 3.81 30.59
C ILE A 116 8.53 2.31 30.41
N LEU A 117 7.84 1.64 29.48
CA LEU A 117 8.04 0.21 29.23
C LEU A 117 9.43 -0.09 28.65
N VAL A 118 9.94 0.80 27.79
CA VAL A 118 11.28 0.71 27.20
C VAL A 118 12.36 0.90 28.27
N ASP A 119 12.23 1.91 29.13
CA ASP A 119 13.17 2.23 30.22
C ASP A 119 13.27 1.10 31.26
N LEU A 120 12.19 0.32 31.43
CA LEU A 120 12.16 -0.89 32.25
C LEU A 120 12.85 -2.09 31.59
N GLY A 121 13.35 -1.96 30.36
CA GLY A 121 14.07 -3.01 29.63
C GLY A 121 13.16 -4.08 29.03
N HIS A 122 11.85 -3.87 28.97
CA HIS A 122 10.90 -4.88 28.49
C HIS A 122 10.85 -5.02 26.95
N GLY A 123 11.50 -4.12 26.20
CA GLY A 123 11.65 -4.28 24.75
C GLY A 123 12.44 -5.54 24.35
N MET A 124 13.53 -5.82 25.07
CA MET A 124 14.36 -7.03 24.88
C MET A 124 13.56 -8.29 25.18
N HIS A 125 12.89 -8.32 26.33
CA HIS A 125 12.02 -9.43 26.75
C HIS A 125 10.91 -9.72 25.73
N ALA A 126 10.31 -8.67 25.14
CA ALA A 126 9.28 -8.84 24.11
C ALA A 126 9.83 -9.46 22.82
N SER A 127 11.03 -9.05 22.40
CA SER A 127 11.72 -9.65 21.24
C SER A 127 12.05 -11.12 21.47
N ASP A 128 12.58 -11.46 22.66
CA ASP A 128 12.95 -12.84 23.00
C ASP A 128 11.72 -13.75 23.08
N MET A 129 10.62 -13.26 23.66
CA MET A 129 9.38 -14.01 23.80
C MET A 129 8.66 -14.26 22.46
N LEU A 130 8.94 -13.45 21.42
CA LEU A 130 8.34 -13.60 20.08
C LEU A 130 8.77 -14.90 19.37
N LYS A 131 9.81 -15.57 19.87
CA LYS A 131 10.28 -16.86 19.34
C LYS A 131 9.24 -17.97 19.39
N GLY A 132 8.26 -17.91 20.29
CA GLY A 132 7.23 -18.94 20.45
C GLY A 132 6.26 -19.07 19.27
N ASP A 133 5.62 -20.24 19.15
CA ASP A 133 4.63 -20.52 18.09
C ASP A 133 3.18 -20.17 18.49
N ASN A 134 2.99 -19.50 19.63
CA ASN A 134 1.67 -19.12 20.12
C ASN A 134 1.17 -17.85 19.42
N ILE A 135 0.03 -17.96 18.72
CA ILE A 135 -0.55 -16.87 17.91
C ILE A 135 -0.98 -15.68 18.76
N ASP A 136 -1.52 -15.91 19.96
CA ASP A 136 -1.92 -14.83 20.87
C ASP A 136 -0.70 -14.04 21.34
N ASN A 137 0.40 -14.74 21.65
CA ASN A 137 1.66 -14.08 22.01
C ASN A 137 2.21 -13.30 20.83
N GLU A 138 2.22 -13.90 19.63
CA GLU A 138 2.66 -13.21 18.41
C GLU A 138 1.88 -11.89 18.22
N PHE A 139 0.55 -11.93 18.30
CA PHE A 139 -0.29 -10.74 18.22
C PHE A 139 0.07 -9.70 19.28
N LEU A 140 0.14 -10.09 20.55
CA LEU A 140 0.36 -9.15 21.65
C LEU A 140 1.79 -8.55 21.63
N LEU A 141 2.80 -9.38 21.40
CA LEU A 141 4.20 -8.96 21.38
C LEU A 141 4.50 -8.11 20.16
N SER A 142 4.03 -8.49 18.97
CA SER A 142 4.14 -7.67 17.77
C SER A 142 3.47 -6.31 17.96
N ARG A 143 2.30 -6.26 18.63
CA ARG A 143 1.61 -5.01 18.95
C ARG A 143 2.38 -4.13 19.95
N LEU A 144 2.93 -4.71 21.02
CA LEU A 144 3.77 -3.98 21.98
C LEU A 144 5.00 -3.39 21.28
N LEU A 145 5.73 -4.22 20.54
CA LEU A 145 6.91 -3.81 19.77
C LEU A 145 6.55 -2.75 18.73
N PHE A 146 5.40 -2.86 18.07
CA PHE A 146 4.91 -1.85 17.12
C PHE A 146 4.62 -0.53 17.82
N LEU A 147 3.92 -0.54 18.95
CA LEU A 147 3.61 0.69 19.70
C LEU A 147 4.89 1.36 20.23
N MET A 148 5.91 0.59 20.58
CA MET A 148 7.21 1.11 20.99
C MET A 148 8.02 1.71 19.83
N THR A 149 7.62 1.54 18.56
CA THR A 149 8.28 2.26 17.44
C THR A 149 8.01 3.76 17.45
N TYR A 150 6.99 4.22 18.20
CA TYR A 150 6.57 5.62 18.24
C TYR A 150 6.97 6.29 19.56
N ASP A 151 7.68 7.42 19.46
CA ASP A 151 8.04 8.29 20.59
C ASP A 151 8.82 7.56 21.71
N THR A 152 9.72 6.62 21.35
CA THR A 152 10.60 5.93 22.30
C THR A 152 12.06 5.89 21.85
N THR A 153 12.93 5.45 22.76
CA THR A 153 14.38 5.27 22.57
C THR A 153 14.79 3.81 22.36
N LEU A 154 13.85 2.93 22.01
CA LEU A 154 14.13 1.50 21.85
C LEU A 154 15.11 1.24 20.69
N ASP A 155 16.22 0.55 21.00
CA ASP A 155 17.27 0.23 20.03
C ASP A 155 16.88 -1.02 19.21
N TYR A 156 16.18 -0.82 18.09
CA TYR A 156 15.86 -1.91 17.15
C TYR A 156 17.08 -2.60 16.53
N PRO A 157 18.16 -1.89 16.17
CA PRO A 157 19.43 -2.55 15.79
C PRO A 157 19.91 -3.57 16.83
N LEU A 158 19.92 -3.21 18.12
CA LEU A 158 20.26 -4.14 19.20
C LEU A 158 19.29 -5.32 19.27
N LEU A 159 17.98 -5.09 19.11
CA LEU A 159 16.99 -6.18 19.11
C LEU A 159 17.19 -7.16 17.95
N VAL A 160 17.54 -6.66 16.76
CA VAL A 160 17.82 -7.50 15.59
C VAL A 160 19.12 -8.30 15.78
N GLN A 161 20.17 -7.68 16.32
CA GLN A 161 21.49 -8.31 16.47
C GLN A 161 21.57 -9.28 17.66
N SER A 162 20.99 -8.93 18.80
CA SER A 162 21.17 -9.66 20.07
C SER A 162 19.93 -10.42 20.54
N HIS A 163 18.72 -10.01 20.14
CA HIS A 163 17.46 -10.61 20.59
C HIS A 163 16.66 -11.31 19.47
N GLY A 164 17.30 -11.52 18.31
CA GLY A 164 16.72 -12.31 17.21
C GLY A 164 15.40 -11.76 16.66
N LEU A 165 15.14 -10.45 16.77
CA LEU A 165 13.86 -9.86 16.35
C LEU A 165 13.54 -10.17 14.89
N ALA A 166 14.50 -9.95 14.00
CA ALA A 166 14.30 -10.20 12.57
C ALA A 166 14.06 -11.68 12.27
N THR A 167 14.84 -12.58 12.87
CA THR A 167 14.62 -14.03 12.73
C THR A 167 13.24 -14.47 13.21
N ASN A 168 12.75 -13.89 14.32
CA ASN A 168 11.43 -14.22 14.87
C ASN A 168 10.29 -13.69 13.98
N ILE A 169 10.41 -12.47 13.44
CA ILE A 169 9.44 -11.90 12.50
C ILE A 169 9.39 -12.71 11.19
N ASN A 170 10.55 -13.05 10.62
CA ASN A 170 10.62 -13.85 9.41
C ASN A 170 10.00 -15.24 9.62
N ALA A 171 10.30 -15.89 10.76
CA ALA A 171 9.71 -17.17 11.12
C ALA A 171 8.18 -17.07 11.29
N ALA A 172 7.68 -16.01 11.91
CA ALA A 172 6.24 -15.77 12.04
C ALA A 172 5.56 -15.64 10.67
N ILE A 173 6.10 -14.84 9.76
CA ILE A 173 5.57 -14.68 8.40
C ILE A 173 5.63 -16.00 7.63
N ALA A 174 6.71 -16.78 7.77
CA ALA A 174 6.83 -18.11 7.16
C ALA A 174 5.75 -19.08 7.67
N ARG A 175 5.45 -19.09 8.98
CA ARG A 175 4.38 -19.90 9.57
C ARG A 175 3.01 -19.51 9.00
N HIS A 176 2.73 -18.21 8.87
CA HIS A 176 1.49 -17.73 8.25
C HIS A 176 1.40 -18.18 6.79
N ALA A 177 2.46 -18.04 6.00
CA ALA A 177 2.49 -18.53 4.62
C ALA A 177 2.18 -20.03 4.52
N GLY A 178 2.76 -20.85 5.41
CA GLY A 178 2.46 -22.28 5.49
C GLY A 178 0.97 -22.56 5.77
N ARG A 179 0.33 -21.79 6.66
CA ARG A 179 -1.12 -21.91 6.94
C ARG A 179 -1.96 -21.57 5.72
N TYR A 180 -1.62 -20.52 4.97
CA TYR A 180 -2.31 -20.16 3.73
C TYR A 180 -2.14 -21.24 2.65
N THR A 181 -0.95 -21.82 2.49
CA THR A 181 -0.73 -22.91 1.54
C THR A 181 -1.55 -24.16 1.88
N LEU A 182 -1.67 -24.49 3.17
CA LEU A 182 -2.50 -25.62 3.62
C LEU A 182 -4.00 -25.35 3.40
N GLN A 183 -4.45 -24.12 3.68
CA GLN A 183 -5.85 -23.72 3.52
C GLN A 183 -6.28 -23.56 2.06
N ALA A 184 -5.38 -23.16 1.15
CA ALA A 184 -5.67 -23.09 -0.28
C ALA A 184 -6.10 -24.45 -0.88
N ARG A 185 -5.74 -25.56 -0.24
CA ARG A 185 -6.19 -26.91 -0.60
C ARG A 185 -7.60 -27.24 -0.08
N GLN A 186 -8.21 -26.38 0.72
CA GLN A 186 -9.53 -26.54 1.35
C GLN A 186 -10.34 -25.23 1.25
N PRO A 187 -10.98 -24.95 0.10
CA PRO A 187 -11.68 -23.69 -0.17
C PRO A 187 -12.92 -23.44 0.71
N ALA A 188 -13.32 -24.39 1.57
CA ALA A 188 -14.48 -24.29 2.45
C ALA A 188 -14.25 -23.46 3.73
N ARG A 189 -13.00 -23.00 3.99
CA ARG A 189 -12.70 -22.05 5.07
C ARG A 189 -12.47 -20.69 4.45
N GLU A 190 -13.51 -19.87 4.43
CA GLU A 190 -13.45 -18.47 4.06
C GLU A 190 -12.51 -17.73 5.01
N HIS A 191 -11.24 -17.68 4.62
CA HIS A 191 -10.17 -16.88 5.21
C HIS A 191 -9.76 -17.30 6.63
N THR A 192 -8.50 -17.03 6.96
CA THR A 192 -7.77 -17.45 8.15
C THR A 192 -8.56 -17.19 9.45
N GLN A 193 -8.32 -17.97 10.52
CA GLN A 193 -8.97 -17.71 11.81
C GLN A 193 -8.77 -16.25 12.24
N PRO A 194 -9.75 -15.57 12.87
CA PRO A 194 -9.65 -14.14 13.17
C PRO A 194 -8.37 -13.74 13.89
N MET A 195 -7.89 -14.57 14.82
CA MET A 195 -6.66 -14.31 15.56
C MET A 195 -5.39 -14.44 14.68
N ASP A 196 -5.38 -15.36 13.70
CA ASP A 196 -4.28 -15.46 12.75
C ASP A 196 -4.14 -14.17 11.94
N LEU A 197 -5.27 -13.63 11.47
CA LEU A 197 -5.31 -12.39 10.71
C LEU A 197 -4.82 -11.21 11.56
N MET A 198 -5.25 -11.14 12.82
CA MET A 198 -4.82 -10.09 13.75
C MET A 198 -3.31 -10.18 14.02
N ALA A 199 -2.78 -11.36 14.32
CA ALA A 199 -1.36 -11.58 14.56
C ALA A 199 -0.51 -11.19 13.33
N LEU A 200 -0.87 -11.70 12.15
CA LEU A 200 -0.19 -11.36 10.90
C LEU A 200 -0.22 -9.84 10.65
N SER A 201 -1.37 -9.19 10.87
CA SER A 201 -1.50 -7.75 10.67
C SER A 201 -0.58 -6.94 11.59
N GLU A 202 -0.47 -7.28 12.88
CA GLU A 202 0.45 -6.59 13.79
C GLU A 202 1.91 -6.87 13.45
N THR A 203 2.24 -8.10 13.06
CA THR A 203 3.60 -8.47 12.59
C THR A 203 3.99 -7.70 11.33
N LEU A 204 3.08 -7.51 10.37
CA LEU A 204 3.33 -6.72 9.15
C LEU A 204 3.47 -5.22 9.44
N LYS A 205 2.67 -4.66 10.34
CA LYS A 205 2.81 -3.26 10.78
C LYS A 205 4.15 -3.03 11.47
N LEU A 206 4.57 -3.96 12.34
CA LEU A 206 5.87 -3.92 12.99
C LEU A 206 7.00 -3.97 11.95
N LEU A 207 6.93 -4.91 11.00
CA LEU A 207 7.89 -5.01 9.90
C LEU A 207 7.98 -3.72 9.10
N PHE A 208 6.84 -3.14 8.73
CA PHE A 208 6.79 -1.87 8.00
C PHE A 208 7.47 -0.74 8.78
N ASN A 209 7.13 -0.56 10.06
CA ASN A 209 7.72 0.52 10.85
C ASN A 209 9.22 0.35 11.06
N ILE A 210 9.70 -0.86 11.36
CA ILE A 210 11.14 -1.10 11.55
C ILE A 210 11.89 -0.78 10.25
N THR A 211 11.40 -1.27 9.11
CA THR A 211 12.06 -1.04 7.81
C THR A 211 11.96 0.41 7.34
N HIS A 212 10.92 1.13 7.75
CA HIS A 212 10.75 2.55 7.47
C HIS A 212 11.71 3.43 8.29
N PHE A 213 11.77 3.21 9.61
CA PHE A 213 12.59 4.02 10.52
C PHE A 213 14.06 3.60 10.57
N HIS A 214 14.37 2.34 10.23
CA HIS A 214 15.73 1.80 10.24
C HIS A 214 16.06 1.10 8.91
N PRO A 215 16.30 1.85 7.82
CA PRO A 215 16.60 1.28 6.50
C PRO A 215 17.83 0.34 6.49
N ALA A 216 18.79 0.55 7.40
CA ALA A 216 19.96 -0.32 7.55
C ALA A 216 19.60 -1.78 7.94
N LEU A 217 18.41 -2.02 8.49
CA LEU A 217 17.96 -3.35 8.92
C LEU A 217 17.18 -4.12 7.84
N ILE A 218 16.88 -3.50 6.69
CA ILE A 218 16.02 -4.07 5.64
C ILE A 218 16.51 -5.45 5.18
N SER A 219 17.82 -5.62 5.02
CA SER A 219 18.45 -6.87 4.56
C SER A 219 18.14 -8.08 5.46
N HIS A 220 17.93 -7.87 6.76
CA HIS A 220 17.59 -8.93 7.70
C HIS A 220 16.17 -9.48 7.51
N PHE A 221 15.30 -8.77 6.79
CA PHE A 221 13.91 -9.16 6.56
C PHE A 221 13.65 -9.69 5.15
N SER A 222 14.67 -9.75 4.28
CA SER A 222 14.52 -10.21 2.89
C SER A 222 13.98 -11.64 2.77
N SER A 223 14.23 -12.51 3.76
CA SER A 223 13.68 -13.88 3.78
C SER A 223 12.15 -13.92 3.90
N SER A 224 11.49 -12.83 4.33
CA SER A 224 10.03 -12.73 4.34
C SER A 224 9.41 -12.55 2.95
N ILE A 225 10.13 -12.00 1.97
CA ILE A 225 9.60 -11.67 0.64
C ILE A 225 8.86 -12.84 -0.04
N PRO A 226 9.45 -14.04 -0.20
CA PRO A 226 8.75 -15.15 -0.84
C PRO A 226 7.48 -15.58 -0.08
N HIS A 227 7.51 -15.49 1.25
CA HIS A 227 6.37 -15.84 2.10
C HIS A 227 5.22 -14.82 1.99
N LEU A 228 5.54 -13.54 1.87
CA LEU A 228 4.57 -12.47 1.63
C LEU A 228 3.84 -12.65 0.29
N PHE A 229 4.57 -12.96 -0.78
CA PHE A 229 3.96 -13.28 -2.07
C PHE A 229 3.11 -14.56 -2.00
N THR A 230 3.58 -15.58 -1.28
CA THR A 230 2.81 -16.83 -1.08
C THR A 230 1.47 -16.54 -0.42
N ILE A 231 1.44 -15.68 0.61
CA ILE A 231 0.19 -15.29 1.29
C ILE A 231 -0.75 -14.58 0.32
N LEU A 232 -0.26 -13.59 -0.44
CA LEU A 232 -1.08 -12.87 -1.43
C LEU A 232 -1.68 -13.82 -2.48
N MET A 233 -0.84 -14.67 -3.07
CA MET A 233 -1.23 -15.62 -4.10
C MET A 233 -2.28 -16.63 -3.59
N CYS A 234 -2.05 -17.23 -2.43
CA CYS A 234 -2.96 -18.21 -1.85
C CYS A 234 -4.29 -17.60 -1.39
N ARG A 235 -4.27 -16.34 -0.95
CA ARG A 235 -5.48 -15.63 -0.53
C ARG A 235 -6.38 -15.27 -1.71
N GLY A 236 -5.79 -14.98 -2.87
CA GLY A 236 -6.56 -14.51 -4.03
C GLY A 236 -7.09 -13.08 -3.86
N VAL A 237 -7.88 -12.65 -4.85
CA VAL A 237 -8.49 -11.32 -4.88
C VAL A 237 -9.83 -11.36 -4.14
N THR A 238 -9.89 -10.73 -2.95
CA THR A 238 -11.12 -10.63 -2.16
C THR A 238 -11.93 -9.39 -2.52
N LYS A 239 -13.11 -9.26 -1.90
CA LYS A 239 -13.93 -8.06 -1.95
C LYS A 239 -14.18 -7.58 -0.51
N PRO A 240 -13.56 -6.49 -0.06
CA PRO A 240 -12.70 -5.58 -0.82
C PRO A 240 -11.27 -6.15 -1.10
N PRO A 241 -10.60 -5.79 -2.20
CA PRO A 241 -9.32 -6.41 -2.61
C PRO A 241 -8.12 -6.13 -1.71
N LEU A 242 -7.97 -4.88 -1.24
CA LEU A 242 -6.85 -4.42 -0.41
C LEU A 242 -7.17 -4.41 1.09
N GLU A 243 -8.18 -5.18 1.50
CA GLU A 243 -8.45 -5.40 2.93
C GLU A 243 -7.24 -6.03 3.63
N ALA A 244 -7.10 -5.77 4.94
CA ALA A 244 -6.11 -6.47 5.74
C ALA A 244 -6.25 -8.00 5.54
N PRO A 245 -5.13 -8.73 5.34
CA PRO A 245 -3.75 -8.28 5.50
C PRO A 245 -3.11 -7.78 4.19
N ALA A 246 -3.81 -7.77 3.06
CA ALA A 246 -3.23 -7.50 1.73
C ALA A 246 -2.60 -6.10 1.64
N SER A 247 -3.28 -5.06 2.15
CA SER A 247 -2.71 -3.70 2.23
C SER A 247 -1.43 -3.63 3.08
N PHE A 248 -1.40 -4.32 4.22
CA PHE A 248 -0.20 -4.37 5.05
C PHE A 248 0.96 -5.13 4.39
N ILE A 249 0.66 -6.19 3.62
CA ILE A 249 1.68 -6.91 2.84
C ILE A 249 2.26 -6.00 1.76
N VAL A 250 1.41 -5.29 1.00
CA VAL A 250 1.85 -4.34 -0.02
C VAL A 250 2.76 -3.28 0.60
N ASN A 251 2.35 -2.69 1.72
CA ASN A 251 3.17 -1.70 2.44
C ASN A 251 4.50 -2.28 2.92
N ALA A 252 4.51 -3.48 3.48
CA ALA A 252 5.74 -4.13 3.90
C ALA A 252 6.70 -4.38 2.72
N LEU A 253 6.19 -4.89 1.59
CA LEU A 253 6.98 -5.15 0.38
C LEU A 253 7.60 -3.87 -0.21
N LEU A 254 6.93 -2.71 -0.07
CA LEU A 254 7.47 -1.42 -0.52
C LEU A 254 8.78 -1.02 0.16
N ASN A 255 9.01 -1.44 1.40
CA ASN A 255 10.24 -1.11 2.13
C ASN A 255 11.32 -2.18 1.99
N LEU A 256 10.97 -3.41 1.61
CA LEU A 256 11.91 -4.52 1.52
C LEU A 256 12.83 -4.40 0.29
N ASP A 257 14.00 -5.03 0.34
CA ASP A 257 14.91 -5.07 -0.81
C ASP A 257 14.48 -6.15 -1.82
N LEU A 258 13.81 -5.71 -2.88
CA LEU A 258 13.26 -6.57 -3.93
C LEU A 258 14.30 -6.92 -5.02
N ASP A 259 15.39 -6.17 -5.12
CA ASP A 259 16.38 -6.32 -6.20
C ASP A 259 17.31 -7.53 -5.98
N ASN A 260 17.32 -8.08 -4.75
CA ASN A 260 18.16 -9.21 -4.33
C ASN A 260 19.67 -8.98 -4.63
N SER A 261 20.06 -7.72 -4.82
CA SER A 261 21.40 -7.30 -5.25
C SER A 261 22.33 -7.01 -4.08
N ASN A 262 21.78 -6.74 -2.88
CA ASN A 262 22.60 -6.52 -1.69
C ASN A 262 23.24 -7.82 -1.16
N PRO A 263 24.57 -7.88 -1.03
CA PRO A 263 25.27 -9.05 -0.48
C PRO A 263 25.01 -9.30 1.02
N GLN A 264 24.41 -8.35 1.74
CA GLN A 264 24.11 -8.47 3.19
C GLN A 264 22.77 -9.15 3.51
N SER A 265 21.87 -9.33 2.54
CA SER A 265 20.60 -10.07 2.71
C SER A 265 20.83 -11.59 2.89
N SER A 266 22.03 -12.05 2.59
CA SER A 266 22.47 -13.43 2.72
C SER A 266 23.08 -13.63 4.10
N THR A 267 22.26 -13.85 5.12
CA THR A 267 22.74 -14.36 6.42
C THR A 267 23.14 -15.83 6.27
N ALA A 268 24.23 -16.09 5.53
CA ALA A 268 25.06 -17.29 5.58
C ALA A 268 26.25 -17.04 4.64
N ALA A 269 27.45 -17.06 5.20
CA ALA A 269 28.71 -17.03 4.48
C ALA A 269 28.97 -18.37 3.75
N GLU A 270 28.06 -18.77 2.87
CA GLU A 270 28.21 -19.94 2.00
C GLU A 270 27.93 -19.49 0.55
N ILE A 271 29.01 -19.50 -0.25
CA ILE A 271 29.08 -19.63 -1.71
C ILE A 271 27.76 -19.26 -2.40
N LYS A 272 27.64 -18.06 -2.99
CA LYS A 272 26.58 -17.75 -3.97
C LYS A 272 26.62 -18.83 -5.06
N PRO A 273 25.65 -19.74 -5.19
CA PRO A 273 25.41 -20.37 -6.47
C PRO A 273 24.82 -19.28 -7.35
N ALA A 274 25.19 -19.24 -8.63
CA ALA A 274 24.68 -18.26 -9.59
C ALA A 274 23.15 -18.35 -9.86
N ASP A 275 22.44 -19.24 -9.13
CA ASP A 275 21.09 -19.73 -9.45
C ASP A 275 20.02 -19.41 -8.40
N VAL A 276 20.29 -18.58 -7.37
CA VAL A 276 19.22 -18.17 -6.44
C VAL A 276 18.32 -17.14 -7.12
N ALA A 277 17.28 -17.64 -7.79
CA ALA A 277 16.25 -16.84 -8.44
C ALA A 277 15.69 -15.79 -7.47
N ASN A 278 15.53 -14.56 -7.96
CA ASN A 278 14.93 -13.47 -7.20
C ASN A 278 13.54 -13.92 -6.71
N PRO A 279 13.22 -13.84 -5.40
CA PRO A 279 11.95 -14.33 -4.85
C PRO A 279 10.71 -13.61 -5.42
N VAL A 280 10.89 -12.40 -5.97
CA VAL A 280 9.84 -11.66 -6.69
C VAL A 280 9.47 -12.36 -8.01
N PHE A 281 10.43 -13.05 -8.64
CA PHE A 281 10.27 -13.73 -9.94
C PHE A 281 10.62 -15.23 -9.79
N PRO A 282 9.70 -16.05 -9.23
CA PRO A 282 9.93 -17.48 -9.04
C PRO A 282 10.28 -18.18 -10.36
N SER A 283 11.29 -19.05 -10.34
CA SER A 283 11.77 -19.75 -11.55
C SER A 283 10.71 -20.61 -12.24
N ALA A 284 9.77 -21.18 -11.49
CA ALA A 284 8.67 -21.98 -12.03
C ALA A 284 7.60 -21.13 -12.75
N SER A 285 7.41 -19.87 -12.34
CA SER A 285 6.39 -18.97 -12.87
C SER A 285 6.78 -17.50 -12.69
N PRO A 286 7.68 -16.98 -13.55
CA PRO A 286 8.28 -15.64 -13.36
C PRO A 286 7.26 -14.49 -13.32
N THR A 287 6.10 -14.66 -13.99
CA THR A 287 5.05 -13.64 -14.10
C THR A 287 3.93 -13.79 -13.06
N ALA A 288 3.96 -14.81 -12.20
CA ALA A 288 2.84 -15.11 -11.31
C ALA A 288 2.55 -13.97 -10.32
N ASN A 289 3.59 -13.48 -9.63
CA ASN A 289 3.48 -12.42 -8.64
C ASN A 289 3.04 -11.10 -9.29
N THR A 290 3.64 -10.72 -10.42
CA THR A 290 3.30 -9.48 -11.13
C THR A 290 1.88 -9.50 -11.66
N THR A 291 1.45 -10.60 -12.28
CA THR A 291 0.08 -10.80 -12.77
C THR A 291 -0.94 -10.70 -11.63
N HIS A 292 -0.62 -11.27 -10.47
CA HIS A 292 -1.50 -11.17 -9.30
C HIS A 292 -1.63 -9.74 -8.78
N LEU A 293 -0.53 -8.98 -8.69
CA LEU A 293 -0.58 -7.56 -8.30
C LEU A 293 -1.39 -6.72 -9.30
N ILE A 294 -1.27 -6.99 -10.60
CA ILE A 294 -2.05 -6.30 -11.65
C ILE A 294 -3.55 -6.65 -11.54
N ASN A 295 -3.88 -7.92 -11.28
CA ASN A 295 -5.26 -8.33 -11.03
C ASN A 295 -5.83 -7.66 -9.77
N LEU A 296 -5.02 -7.55 -8.71
CA LEU A 296 -5.38 -6.86 -7.48
C LEU A 296 -5.63 -5.36 -7.75
N LEU A 297 -4.81 -4.72 -8.58
CA LEU A 297 -5.00 -3.34 -9.03
C LEU A 297 -6.32 -3.20 -9.78
N SER A 298 -6.57 -4.05 -10.78
CA SER A 298 -7.81 -4.02 -11.57
C SER A 298 -9.07 -4.17 -10.72
N ALA A 299 -9.05 -5.08 -9.74
CA ALA A 299 -10.15 -5.25 -8.80
C ALA A 299 -10.28 -4.08 -7.82
N SER A 300 -9.17 -3.46 -7.40
CA SER A 300 -9.21 -2.30 -6.50
C SER A 300 -9.86 -1.10 -7.18
N LEU A 301 -9.54 -0.86 -8.45
CA LEU A 301 -10.13 0.22 -9.25
C LEU A 301 -11.64 0.03 -9.52
N THR A 302 -12.20 -1.16 -9.37
CA THR A 302 -13.67 -1.36 -9.44
C THR A 302 -14.35 -1.37 -8.07
N SER A 303 -13.63 -1.76 -7.01
CA SER A 303 -14.23 -1.99 -5.71
C SER A 303 -14.25 -0.76 -4.80
N TYR A 304 -13.31 0.18 -4.96
CA TYR A 304 -13.20 1.36 -4.12
C TYR A 304 -13.72 2.60 -4.85
N PRO A 305 -14.34 3.56 -4.14
CA PRO A 305 -14.75 4.83 -4.72
C PRO A 305 -13.53 5.72 -5.02
N ASP A 306 -13.66 6.59 -6.03
CA ASP A 306 -12.58 7.48 -6.49
C ASP A 306 -11.90 8.28 -5.36
N THR A 307 -12.67 8.72 -4.38
CA THR A 307 -12.17 9.51 -3.23
C THR A 307 -11.20 8.75 -2.32
N GLU A 308 -11.25 7.42 -2.33
CA GLU A 308 -10.41 6.57 -1.49
C GLU A 308 -9.22 5.97 -2.26
N LEU A 309 -9.22 6.06 -3.60
CA LEU A 309 -8.20 5.42 -4.44
C LEU A 309 -6.79 5.96 -4.18
N ASP A 310 -6.65 7.27 -3.94
CA ASP A 310 -5.34 7.90 -3.67
C ASP A 310 -4.67 7.29 -2.43
N ALA A 311 -5.41 7.12 -1.33
CA ALA A 311 -4.86 6.57 -0.10
C ALA A 311 -4.68 5.04 -0.15
N THR A 312 -5.55 4.32 -0.86
CA THR A 312 -5.59 2.85 -0.83
C THR A 312 -4.76 2.20 -1.93
N VAL A 313 -4.81 2.72 -3.17
CA VAL A 313 -4.22 2.09 -4.36
C VAL A 313 -2.80 2.59 -4.65
N ALA A 314 -2.44 3.81 -4.24
CA ALA A 314 -1.11 4.37 -4.50
C ALA A 314 0.06 3.49 -4.02
N PRO A 315 0.00 2.83 -2.84
CA PRO A 315 1.05 1.90 -2.42
C PRO A 315 1.19 0.70 -3.36
N LEU A 316 0.07 0.12 -3.83
CA LEU A 316 0.07 -1.00 -4.76
C LEU A 316 0.68 -0.59 -6.12
N LEU A 317 0.29 0.58 -6.63
CA LEU A 317 0.82 1.10 -7.88
C LEU A 317 2.33 1.36 -7.79
N THR A 318 2.78 1.92 -6.67
CA THR A 318 4.21 2.16 -6.41
C THR A 318 5.00 0.84 -6.36
N LEU A 319 4.42 -0.20 -5.76
CA LEU A 319 5.03 -1.53 -5.70
C LEU A 319 5.18 -2.14 -7.09
N ILE A 320 4.13 -2.05 -7.93
CA ILE A 320 4.14 -2.53 -9.31
C ILE A 320 5.24 -1.83 -10.12
N ARG A 321 5.35 -0.50 -10.02
CA ARG A 321 6.40 0.29 -10.68
C ARG A 321 7.81 -0.14 -10.24
N ARG A 322 8.03 -0.27 -8.93
CA ARG A 322 9.32 -0.70 -8.38
C ARG A 322 9.71 -2.10 -8.85
N ILE A 323 8.74 -3.02 -8.92
CA ILE A 323 8.95 -4.37 -9.46
C ILE A 323 9.25 -4.34 -10.96
N TYR A 324 8.55 -3.49 -11.73
CA TYR A 324 8.81 -3.35 -13.17
C TYR A 324 10.26 -2.94 -13.44
N GLU A 325 10.83 -1.98 -12.71
CA GLU A 325 12.23 -1.53 -12.92
C GLU A 325 13.25 -2.69 -12.84
N ILE A 326 13.10 -3.56 -11.84
CA ILE A 326 13.99 -4.71 -11.59
C ILE A 326 13.60 -5.99 -12.37
N ALA A 327 12.49 -5.97 -13.10
CA ALA A 327 11.96 -7.17 -13.75
C ALA A 327 12.83 -7.62 -14.95
N PRO A 328 13.00 -8.95 -15.16
CA PRO A 328 13.56 -9.51 -16.39
C PRO A 328 12.74 -9.11 -17.61
N ALA A 329 13.37 -9.11 -18.79
CA ALA A 329 12.73 -8.68 -20.05
C ALA A 329 11.40 -9.40 -20.35
N ASP A 330 11.34 -10.71 -20.11
CA ASP A 330 10.11 -11.50 -20.34
C ASP A 330 8.97 -11.07 -19.42
N VAL A 331 9.28 -10.73 -18.17
CA VAL A 331 8.30 -10.27 -17.18
C VAL A 331 7.86 -8.84 -17.50
N LYS A 332 8.79 -7.95 -17.90
CA LYS A 332 8.46 -6.59 -18.38
C LYS A 332 7.46 -6.63 -19.53
N LYS A 333 7.74 -7.45 -20.54
CA LYS A 333 6.85 -7.67 -21.68
C LYS A 333 5.48 -8.19 -21.27
N SER A 334 5.41 -9.11 -20.31
CA SER A 334 4.13 -9.59 -19.76
C SER A 334 3.37 -8.49 -19.02
N MET A 335 4.04 -7.60 -18.29
CA MET A 335 3.39 -6.49 -17.58
C MET A 335 2.88 -5.44 -18.58
N GLU A 336 3.68 -5.11 -19.59
CA GLU A 336 3.29 -4.23 -20.71
C GLU A 336 2.03 -4.74 -21.40
N GLN A 337 1.97 -6.03 -21.74
CA GLN A 337 0.80 -6.65 -22.37
C GLN A 337 -0.47 -6.61 -21.52
N GLN A 338 -0.35 -6.62 -20.18
CA GLN A 338 -1.51 -6.60 -19.28
C GLN A 338 -1.99 -5.19 -18.94
N MET A 339 -1.12 -4.18 -19.02
CA MET A 339 -1.40 -2.83 -18.53
C MET A 339 -1.52 -1.77 -19.63
N LEU A 340 -0.83 -1.92 -20.76
CA LEU A 340 -0.90 -0.97 -21.87
C LEU A 340 -2.13 -1.22 -22.76
N PRO A 341 -2.64 -0.18 -23.44
CA PRO A 341 -3.75 -0.35 -24.38
C PRO A 341 -3.44 -1.33 -25.50
N THR A 342 -4.31 -2.33 -25.67
CA THR A 342 -4.17 -3.31 -26.75
C THR A 342 -4.65 -2.71 -28.09
N PRO A 343 -4.21 -3.24 -29.25
CA PRO A 343 -4.70 -2.78 -30.55
C PRO A 343 -6.23 -2.85 -30.70
N ALA A 344 -6.89 -3.81 -30.04
CA ALA A 344 -8.34 -3.95 -30.05
C ALA A 344 -9.06 -2.84 -29.26
N GLU A 345 -8.39 -2.22 -28.28
CA GLU A 345 -8.97 -1.10 -27.53
C GLU A 345 -9.08 0.17 -28.39
N ARG A 346 -8.23 0.30 -29.41
CA ARG A 346 -8.28 1.42 -30.36
C ARG A 346 -9.45 1.33 -31.35
N ASP A 347 -10.32 0.32 -31.26
CA ASP A 347 -11.59 0.33 -32.00
C ASP A 347 -12.55 1.40 -31.48
N LYS A 348 -12.36 1.87 -30.24
CA LYS A 348 -13.04 3.02 -29.62
C LYS A 348 -12.01 4.07 -29.19
N PRO A 349 -12.43 5.30 -28.85
CA PRO A 349 -11.53 6.26 -28.21
C PRO A 349 -10.92 5.67 -26.94
N LEU A 350 -9.61 5.87 -26.75
CA LEU A 350 -8.90 5.42 -25.57
C LEU A 350 -9.51 6.03 -24.30
N GLY A 351 -9.63 5.23 -23.23
CA GLY A 351 -10.33 5.64 -22.01
C GLY A 351 -11.85 5.43 -22.04
N LYS A 352 -12.45 4.89 -23.11
CA LYS A 352 -13.91 4.64 -23.17
C LYS A 352 -14.32 3.16 -23.02
N SER A 353 -13.37 2.25 -22.80
CA SER A 353 -13.65 0.82 -22.56
C SER A 353 -13.60 0.46 -21.06
N ASP A 354 -14.06 -0.74 -20.71
CA ASP A 354 -14.08 -1.26 -19.33
C ASP A 354 -12.76 -1.94 -18.91
N THR A 355 -11.74 -1.90 -19.77
CA THR A 355 -10.44 -2.56 -19.53
C THR A 355 -9.64 -1.82 -18.46
N LEU A 356 -8.61 -2.50 -17.92
CA LEU A 356 -7.73 -1.93 -16.90
C LEU A 356 -7.00 -0.66 -17.42
N SER A 357 -6.41 -0.75 -18.61
CA SER A 357 -5.72 0.34 -19.31
C SER A 357 -6.63 1.56 -19.47
N SER A 358 -7.86 1.38 -19.92
CA SER A 358 -8.85 2.45 -20.10
C SER A 358 -9.25 3.11 -18.79
N ARG A 359 -9.48 2.32 -17.72
CA ARG A 359 -9.75 2.85 -16.38
C ARG A 359 -8.56 3.65 -15.83
N LEU A 360 -7.34 3.13 -16.00
CA LEU A 360 -6.12 3.84 -15.64
C LEU A 360 -5.97 5.16 -16.41
N LEU A 361 -6.21 5.16 -17.73
CA LEU A 361 -6.17 6.37 -18.56
C LEU A 361 -7.20 7.41 -18.09
N ASN A 362 -8.44 7.02 -17.78
CA ASN A 362 -9.43 7.95 -17.20
C ASN A 362 -8.99 8.52 -15.85
N LEU A 363 -8.30 7.73 -15.02
CA LEU A 363 -7.77 8.22 -13.75
C LEU A 363 -6.64 9.24 -13.94
N THR A 364 -5.96 9.27 -15.10
CA THR A 364 -4.98 10.33 -15.41
C THR A 364 -5.62 11.70 -15.67
N THR A 365 -6.94 11.75 -15.91
CA THR A 365 -7.67 13.00 -16.11
C THR A 365 -8.62 13.32 -14.94
N ASN A 366 -8.70 12.45 -13.93
CA ASN A 366 -9.56 12.64 -12.77
C ASN A 366 -8.98 13.69 -11.80
N ALA A 367 -9.80 14.67 -11.43
CA ALA A 367 -9.42 15.74 -10.50
C ALA A 367 -9.41 15.29 -9.03
N LEU A 368 -10.11 14.21 -8.69
CA LEU A 368 -10.25 13.71 -7.32
C LEU A 368 -9.04 12.92 -6.83
N THR A 369 -8.16 12.49 -7.75
CA THR A 369 -7.03 11.58 -7.47
C THR A 369 -5.68 12.17 -7.95
N PRO A 370 -5.27 13.34 -7.44
CA PRO A 370 -4.11 14.05 -7.97
C PRO A 370 -2.79 13.28 -7.81
N THR A 371 -2.64 12.49 -6.74
CA THR A 371 -1.41 11.72 -6.51
C THR A 371 -1.35 10.48 -7.38
N LEU A 372 -2.49 9.79 -7.54
CA LEU A 372 -2.59 8.63 -8.40
C LEU A 372 -2.45 9.01 -9.87
N ARG A 373 -3.00 10.15 -10.31
CA ARG A 373 -2.84 10.69 -11.66
C ARG A 373 -1.38 10.74 -12.10
N GLY A 374 -0.54 11.42 -11.32
CA GLY A 374 0.89 11.55 -11.64
C GLY A 374 1.61 10.21 -11.61
N SER A 375 1.23 9.33 -10.68
CA SER A 375 1.80 8.00 -10.54
C SER A 375 1.44 7.06 -11.70
N ILE A 376 0.21 7.12 -12.21
CA ILE A 376 -0.24 6.33 -13.37
C ILE A 376 0.46 6.82 -14.63
N SER A 377 0.53 8.13 -14.87
CA SER A 377 1.25 8.66 -16.03
C SER A 377 2.74 8.30 -16.01
N SER A 378 3.37 8.37 -14.83
CA SER A 378 4.75 7.92 -14.64
C SER A 378 4.92 6.43 -14.93
N MET A 379 3.99 5.59 -14.47
CA MET A 379 3.99 4.17 -14.76
C MET A 379 3.87 3.88 -16.25
N PHE A 380 2.96 4.55 -16.96
CA PHE A 380 2.83 4.35 -18.41
C PHE A 380 4.07 4.79 -19.19
N PHE A 381 4.75 5.85 -18.71
CA PHE A 381 6.03 6.27 -19.26
C PHE A 381 7.14 5.22 -18.99
N GLU A 382 7.20 4.66 -17.78
CA GLU A 382 8.11 3.56 -17.43
C GLU A 382 7.85 2.30 -18.28
N LEU A 383 6.58 1.89 -18.42
CA LEU A 383 6.15 0.79 -19.29
C LEU A 383 6.45 1.05 -20.78
N SER A 384 6.62 2.30 -21.17
CA SER A 384 7.03 2.72 -22.51
C SER A 384 8.54 2.95 -22.60
N HIS A 385 9.31 2.29 -21.73
CA HIS A 385 10.76 2.33 -21.67
C HIS A 385 11.36 3.74 -21.48
N LYS A 386 10.60 4.66 -20.88
CA LYS A 386 10.98 6.06 -20.68
C LYS A 386 11.30 6.77 -22.00
N ASP A 387 10.70 6.31 -23.10
CA ASP A 387 10.81 6.91 -24.42
C ASP A 387 9.53 7.68 -24.76
N PRO A 388 9.61 9.00 -25.03
CA PRO A 388 8.44 9.81 -25.33
C PRO A 388 7.68 9.36 -26.58
N ALA A 389 8.38 8.87 -27.62
CA ALA A 389 7.75 8.42 -28.86
C ALA A 389 6.91 7.16 -28.62
N THR A 390 7.50 6.16 -27.98
CA THR A 390 6.82 4.92 -27.58
C THR A 390 5.67 5.20 -26.61
N PHE A 391 5.85 6.15 -25.69
CA PHE A 391 4.80 6.57 -24.76
C PHE A 391 3.59 7.15 -25.49
N VAL A 392 3.79 8.13 -26.38
CA VAL A 392 2.69 8.72 -27.17
C VAL A 392 2.02 7.67 -28.06
N GLN A 393 2.81 6.77 -28.67
CA GLN A 393 2.26 5.67 -29.48
C GLN A 393 1.35 4.76 -28.65
N ASN A 394 1.72 4.44 -27.41
CA ASN A 394 0.98 3.53 -26.54
C ASN A 394 -0.28 4.15 -25.95
N VAL A 395 -0.21 5.36 -25.38
CA VAL A 395 -1.32 5.97 -24.64
C VAL A 395 -2.09 7.04 -25.42
N GLY A 396 -1.59 7.49 -26.57
CA GLY A 396 -2.16 8.59 -27.35
C GLY A 396 -1.69 9.97 -26.87
N TYR A 397 -1.64 10.92 -27.79
CA TYR A 397 -1.09 12.26 -27.53
C TYR A 397 -1.89 13.03 -26.47
N GLY A 398 -3.23 12.91 -26.48
CA GLY A 398 -4.09 13.58 -25.51
C GLY A 398 -3.77 13.23 -24.05
N PHE A 399 -3.44 11.97 -23.77
CA PHE A 399 -3.06 11.52 -22.42
C PHE A 399 -1.57 11.75 -22.11
N ALA A 400 -0.69 11.71 -23.12
CA ALA A 400 0.76 11.85 -22.94
C ALA A 400 1.23 13.31 -22.75
N SER A 401 0.67 14.24 -23.51
CA SER A 401 1.14 15.64 -23.61
C SER A 401 1.23 16.35 -22.26
N GLY A 402 0.18 16.26 -21.44
CA GLY A 402 0.17 16.89 -20.11
C GLY A 402 1.26 16.35 -19.18
N PHE A 403 1.58 15.05 -19.26
CA PHE A 403 2.64 14.45 -18.46
C PHE A 403 4.03 14.86 -18.96
N LEU A 404 4.26 14.82 -20.27
CA LEU A 404 5.55 15.20 -20.87
C LEU A 404 5.88 16.67 -20.61
N MET A 405 4.89 17.56 -20.77
CA MET A 405 5.04 18.99 -20.49
C MET A 405 5.32 19.27 -19.01
N SER A 406 4.59 18.62 -18.09
CA SER A 406 4.80 18.82 -16.64
C SER A 406 6.14 18.26 -16.12
N ASN A 407 6.74 17.30 -16.83
CA ASN A 407 8.05 16.74 -16.49
C ASN A 407 9.20 17.33 -17.33
N ASN A 408 8.95 18.39 -18.12
CA ASN A 408 9.93 19.02 -19.01
C ASN A 408 10.60 18.05 -20.00
N ILE A 409 9.85 17.06 -20.49
CA ILE A 409 10.33 16.11 -21.48
C ILE A 409 9.92 16.62 -22.87
N ALA A 410 10.90 16.81 -23.74
CA ALA A 410 10.64 17.30 -25.10
C ALA A 410 9.84 16.28 -25.91
N MET A 411 8.87 16.79 -26.67
CA MET A 411 8.12 15.98 -27.63
C MET A 411 9.03 15.62 -28.82
N PRO A 412 9.02 14.36 -29.29
CA PRO A 412 9.75 13.99 -30.49
C PRO A 412 9.21 14.75 -31.71
N ASP A 413 10.11 15.32 -32.52
CA ASP A 413 9.77 16.11 -33.72
C ASP A 413 8.92 15.32 -34.73
N GLU A 414 9.14 14.00 -34.84
CA GLU A 414 8.36 13.13 -35.75
C GLU A 414 6.89 13.03 -35.34
N VAL A 415 6.63 12.98 -34.03
CA VAL A 415 5.29 12.92 -33.46
C VAL A 415 4.63 14.30 -33.54
N ALA A 416 5.38 15.37 -33.25
CA ALA A 416 4.90 16.74 -33.42
C ALA A 416 4.53 17.05 -34.88
N ARG A 417 5.38 16.66 -35.84
CA ARG A 417 5.14 16.87 -37.29
C ARG A 417 3.99 16.03 -37.83
N ALA A 418 3.86 14.76 -37.40
CA ALA A 418 2.71 13.94 -37.74
C ALA A 418 1.37 14.45 -37.15
N HIS A 419 1.43 15.41 -36.22
CA HIS A 419 0.27 16.09 -35.65
C HIS A 419 -0.01 17.45 -36.28
N GLU A 420 1.02 18.16 -36.76
CA GLU A 420 0.88 19.44 -37.47
C GLU A 420 0.39 19.27 -38.91
N GLU A 421 0.77 18.17 -39.58
CA GLU A 421 0.34 17.87 -40.93
C GLU A 421 -0.96 17.03 -40.92
N GLN A 422 -2.04 17.57 -41.49
CA GLN A 422 -3.22 16.76 -41.82
C GLN A 422 -2.77 15.53 -42.63
N PRO A 423 -3.27 14.31 -42.34
CA PRO A 423 -2.81 13.11 -43.01
C PRO A 423 -3.17 13.21 -44.50
N SER A 424 -2.20 13.58 -45.31
CA SER A 424 -2.27 13.41 -46.76
C SER A 424 -2.30 11.91 -47.01
N ALA A 425 -3.24 11.46 -47.84
CA ALA A 425 -3.56 10.05 -48.09
C ALA A 425 -2.41 9.19 -48.68
N SER A 426 -1.19 9.71 -48.77
CA SER A 426 -0.08 9.13 -49.53
C SER A 426 1.03 8.45 -48.73
N ASP A 427 1.05 8.52 -47.39
CA ASP A 427 2.18 7.95 -46.60
C ASP A 427 1.80 6.76 -45.69
N SER A 428 0.78 6.01 -46.09
CA SER A 428 0.16 4.89 -45.37
C SER A 428 1.00 3.58 -45.38
N GLN A 429 2.30 3.62 -45.63
CA GLN A 429 3.12 2.40 -45.83
C GLN A 429 3.82 1.83 -44.60
N ARG A 430 3.68 2.42 -43.39
CA ARG A 430 4.41 1.92 -42.20
C ARG A 430 3.58 1.53 -40.98
N VAL A 431 2.27 1.78 -40.94
CA VAL A 431 1.41 1.36 -39.83
C VAL A 431 0.19 0.61 -40.39
N PRO A 432 -0.10 -0.63 -39.95
CA PRO A 432 -1.19 -1.44 -40.53
C PRO A 432 -2.56 -0.75 -40.49
N PHE A 433 -2.78 0.16 -39.54
CA PHE A 433 -3.98 0.97 -39.40
C PHE A 433 -3.61 2.36 -38.84
N PRO A 434 -3.91 3.47 -39.53
CA PRO A 434 -3.65 4.81 -39.03
C PRO A 434 -4.57 5.13 -37.83
N VAL A 435 -4.04 5.88 -36.85
CA VAL A 435 -4.68 6.17 -35.56
C VAL A 435 -4.88 7.68 -35.41
N ASN A 436 -6.06 8.09 -34.93
CA ASN A 436 -6.35 9.48 -34.59
C ASN A 436 -5.50 9.90 -33.38
N PRO A 437 -4.71 10.97 -33.51
CA PRO A 437 -3.79 11.39 -32.46
C PRO A 437 -4.51 11.93 -31.21
N VAL A 438 -5.71 12.48 -31.36
CA VAL A 438 -6.49 13.08 -30.26
C VAL A 438 -7.20 12.00 -29.46
N THR A 439 -7.93 11.11 -30.13
CA THR A 439 -8.77 10.09 -29.49
C THR A 439 -8.03 8.77 -29.23
N GLY A 440 -6.91 8.54 -29.91
CA GLY A 440 -6.20 7.26 -29.91
C GLY A 440 -6.98 6.13 -30.62
N GLN A 441 -8.12 6.44 -31.26
CA GLN A 441 -8.94 5.50 -32.01
C GLN A 441 -8.35 5.26 -33.40
N ARG A 442 -8.54 4.07 -33.96
CA ARG A 442 -8.16 3.79 -35.34
C ARG A 442 -9.10 4.54 -36.29
N LEU A 443 -8.53 5.19 -37.30
CA LEU A 443 -9.29 6.00 -38.28
C LEU A 443 -10.32 5.17 -39.06
N ASP A 444 -10.07 3.87 -39.28
CA ASP A 444 -11.00 2.99 -39.98
C ASP A 444 -12.25 2.61 -39.17
N LYS A 445 -12.23 2.89 -37.86
CA LYS A 445 -13.32 2.62 -36.92
C LYS A 445 -14.01 3.87 -36.40
N GLU A 446 -13.52 5.05 -36.77
CA GLU A 446 -14.20 6.29 -36.43
C GLU A 446 -15.54 6.35 -37.16
N GLU A 447 -16.58 6.72 -36.43
CA GLU A 447 -17.87 7.02 -37.05
C GLU A 447 -17.67 8.23 -37.94
N VAL A 448 -17.77 8.02 -39.25
CA VAL A 448 -17.88 9.12 -40.20
C VAL A 448 -19.19 9.81 -39.86
N MET A 449 -19.09 10.91 -39.11
CA MET A 449 -20.23 11.81 -38.98
C MET A 449 -20.56 12.26 -40.39
N GLU A 450 -21.67 11.77 -40.93
CA GLU A 450 -22.35 12.40 -42.05
C GLU A 450 -22.79 13.77 -41.54
N GLN A 451 -21.87 14.73 -41.59
CA GLN A 451 -22.19 16.11 -41.42
C GLN A 451 -23.15 16.42 -42.57
N THR A 452 -24.41 16.67 -42.25
CA THR A 452 -25.33 17.28 -43.20
C THR A 452 -24.60 18.49 -43.77
N PRO A 453 -24.41 18.58 -45.10
CA PRO A 453 -23.68 19.70 -45.68
C PRO A 453 -24.37 20.98 -45.22
N MET A 454 -23.67 21.75 -44.39
CA MET A 454 -24.20 22.99 -43.84
C MET A 454 -24.64 23.89 -44.99
N THR A 455 -25.79 24.53 -44.82
CA THR A 455 -26.25 25.56 -45.75
C THR A 455 -25.27 26.74 -45.78
N HIS A 456 -25.28 27.55 -46.84
CA HIS A 456 -24.38 28.69 -46.95
C HIS A 456 -24.52 29.66 -45.76
N GLU A 457 -25.77 29.88 -45.33
CA GLU A 457 -26.10 30.72 -44.18
C GLU A 457 -25.57 30.13 -42.84
N GLU A 458 -25.62 28.82 -42.66
CA GLU A 458 -25.05 28.17 -41.46
C GLU A 458 -23.52 28.24 -41.45
N LYS A 459 -22.88 28.12 -42.61
CA LYS A 459 -21.42 28.30 -42.75
C LYS A 459 -21.00 29.72 -42.39
N GLU A 460 -21.75 30.72 -42.85
CA GLU A 460 -21.49 32.13 -42.52
C GLU A 460 -21.65 32.40 -41.03
N ARG A 461 -22.72 31.92 -40.39
CA ARG A 461 -22.91 32.06 -38.94
C ARG A 461 -21.85 31.33 -38.13
N GLU A 462 -21.41 30.15 -38.55
CA GLU A 462 -20.32 29.44 -37.87
C GLU A 462 -18.97 30.13 -38.07
N ALA A 463 -18.71 30.69 -39.25
CA ALA A 463 -17.54 31.51 -39.52
C ALA A 463 -17.51 32.79 -38.66
N GLU A 464 -18.64 33.48 -38.50
CA GLU A 464 -18.78 34.62 -37.59
C GLU A 464 -18.54 34.21 -36.13
N ARG A 465 -19.11 33.07 -35.71
CA ARG A 465 -18.91 32.55 -34.36
C ARG A 465 -17.45 32.22 -34.10
N LEU A 466 -16.76 31.59 -35.05
CA LEU A 466 -15.33 31.29 -34.97
C LEU A 466 -14.50 32.57 -34.96
N PHE A 467 -14.81 33.54 -35.79
CA PHE A 467 -14.15 34.85 -35.82
C PHE A 467 -14.19 35.52 -34.45
N VAL A 468 -15.37 35.60 -33.82
CA VAL A 468 -15.53 36.17 -32.48
C VAL A 468 -14.77 35.35 -31.42
N LEU A 469 -14.71 34.02 -31.57
CA LEU A 469 -13.97 33.15 -30.65
C LEU A 469 -12.45 33.43 -30.75
N PHE A 470 -11.92 33.56 -31.96
CA PHE A 470 -10.51 33.93 -32.19
C PHE A 470 -10.18 35.33 -31.68
N GLU A 471 -11.06 36.31 -31.88
CA GLU A 471 -10.85 37.66 -31.31
C GLU A 471 -10.86 37.65 -29.78
N ARG A 472 -11.77 36.90 -29.15
CA ARG A 472 -11.80 36.75 -27.69
C ARG A 472 -10.55 36.07 -27.17
N LEU A 473 -10.04 35.05 -27.88
CA LEU A 473 -8.82 34.34 -27.51
C LEU A 473 -7.55 35.19 -27.71
N LYS A 474 -7.54 36.07 -28.72
CA LYS A 474 -6.51 37.11 -28.91
C LYS A 474 -6.57 38.15 -27.80
N ALA A 475 -7.77 38.55 -27.36
CA ALA A 475 -7.98 39.52 -26.29
C ALA A 475 -7.60 39.00 -24.89
N THR A 476 -7.65 37.68 -24.64
CA THR A 476 -7.22 37.09 -23.36
C THR A 476 -5.69 36.99 -23.22
N GLY A 477 -4.92 37.20 -24.31
CA GLY A 477 -3.46 37.33 -24.27
C GLY A 477 -2.68 36.06 -23.91
N VAL A 478 -3.33 34.88 -23.92
CA VAL A 478 -2.73 33.59 -23.51
C VAL A 478 -1.98 32.89 -24.67
N MET A 479 -2.31 33.20 -25.93
CA MET A 479 -1.57 32.76 -27.12
C MET A 479 -1.67 33.82 -28.23
N ASP A 480 -0.59 34.03 -28.99
CA ASP A 480 -0.56 34.91 -30.16
C ASP A 480 -0.99 34.12 -31.41
N VAL A 481 -2.28 33.82 -31.50
CA VAL A 481 -2.85 33.05 -32.61
C VAL A 481 -3.27 34.00 -33.72
N VAL A 482 -2.60 33.91 -34.87
CA VAL A 482 -3.00 34.65 -36.08
C VAL A 482 -4.33 34.07 -36.56
N ASN A 483 -5.36 34.92 -36.70
CA ASN A 483 -6.65 34.48 -37.20
C ASN A 483 -6.47 33.94 -38.64
N PRO A 484 -6.87 32.69 -38.94
CA PRO A 484 -6.75 32.13 -40.29
C PRO A 484 -7.42 32.98 -41.37
N VAL A 485 -8.46 33.74 -41.02
CA VAL A 485 -9.13 34.69 -41.91
C VAL A 485 -8.24 35.92 -42.16
N GLU A 486 -7.58 36.47 -41.13
CA GLU A 486 -6.58 37.54 -41.32
C GLU A 486 -5.40 37.07 -42.19
N GLN A 487 -4.96 35.83 -41.99
CA GLN A 487 -3.88 35.24 -42.79
C GLN A 487 -4.30 35.04 -44.25
N ALA A 488 -5.50 34.51 -44.49
CA ALA A 488 -6.05 34.35 -45.84
C ALA A 488 -6.31 35.69 -46.56
N TYR A 489 -6.68 36.74 -45.82
CA TYR A 489 -6.81 38.11 -46.34
C TYR A 489 -5.43 38.68 -46.72
N ARG A 490 -4.40 38.46 -45.89
CA ARG A 490 -3.00 38.86 -46.17
C ARG A 490 -2.39 38.08 -47.34
N GLU A 491 -2.74 36.82 -47.51
CA GLU A 491 -2.30 35.95 -48.61
C GLU A 491 -3.08 36.20 -49.92
N GLY A 492 -4.07 37.11 -49.92
CA GLY A 492 -4.83 37.49 -51.11
C GLY A 492 -5.79 36.41 -51.63
N ARG A 493 -6.18 35.44 -50.78
CA ARG A 493 -7.10 34.34 -51.15
C ARG A 493 -8.58 34.68 -50.93
N ILE A 494 -8.89 35.88 -50.43
CA ILE A 494 -10.25 36.36 -50.19
C ILE A 494 -10.52 37.50 -51.17
N GLN A 495 -11.49 37.33 -52.07
CA GLN A 495 -12.04 38.40 -52.92
C GLN A 495 -13.34 38.88 -52.29
N GLU A 496 -13.45 40.19 -52.05
CA GLU A 496 -14.73 40.82 -51.71
C GLU A 496 -15.65 40.69 -52.94
N LEU A 497 -16.79 40.01 -52.78
CA LEU A 497 -17.81 39.98 -53.82
C LEU A 497 -18.39 41.39 -53.93
N ASN A 498 -18.31 41.99 -55.13
CA ASN A 498 -18.99 43.24 -55.41
C ASN A 498 -20.50 42.98 -55.33
N ASN A 499 -21.22 43.85 -54.62
CA ASN A 499 -22.67 43.78 -54.40
C ASN A 499 -23.52 44.06 -55.67
N ASP A 500 -22.92 44.05 -56.86
CA ASP A 500 -23.56 44.44 -58.12
C ASP A 500 -23.50 43.29 -59.15
N GLU A 501 -23.88 42.08 -58.73
CA GLU A 501 -24.45 41.09 -59.67
C GLU A 501 -25.96 41.12 -59.47
N ASP A 502 -26.56 42.17 -60.02
CA ASP A 502 -27.99 42.27 -60.27
C ASP A 502 -28.44 41.05 -61.09
N ASP A 503 -29.61 40.55 -60.71
CA ASP A 503 -30.45 39.62 -61.46
C ASP A 503 -30.45 39.95 -62.97
N ASP A 504 -29.91 39.04 -63.79
CA ASP A 504 -30.31 38.93 -65.19
C ASP A 504 -30.63 37.46 -65.49
N ASP A 505 -31.93 37.22 -65.66
CA ASP A 505 -32.59 35.99 -66.09
C ASP A 505 -32.06 35.46 -67.43
N ASP A 506 -31.76 34.14 -67.50
CA ASP A 506 -32.37 33.16 -68.43
C ASP A 506 -31.91 31.71 -68.15
#